data_AF-A0A7V7BQN5-F1
#
_entry.id   AF-A0A7V7BQN5-F1
#
_cell.length_a   1.000
_cell.length_b   1.000
_cell.length_c   1.000
_cell.angle_alpha   90.00
_cell.angle_beta   90.00
_cell.angle_gamma   90.00
#
_symmetry.space_group_name_H-M   'P 1'
#
loop_
_entity.id
_entity.type
_entity.pdbx_description
1 polymer ?
#
loop_
_entity_poly.entity_id
_entity_poly.type
_entity_poly.pdbx_seq_one_letter_code
_entity_poly.pdbx_strand_id
1 'polypeptide(L)'
;MTRRVFLRVVLCLFLTGTPGLSQITAGNCLRLDGTNGYATVAHDSGLNPYPLTITAWVRTARVAPLYDAIVNKYAPGSGSGYSFHVYNGRLRGWYFRDGLNFVYPGDPGLDGGFIADGQWHHVAMVIGPGGGAIYIDGVSRGTPQGWTGVPGATTTVQPITIGRYSTDGFSTSSLEGDLDDVAIWSRALSLSELNYLKHRRLNGNEDGLLSLWRFNEGSGTSGADATAAGRVATLNGPVAWKPSAAPIALAMVGTNCLRFDGAAGYISVPHSASFNTLPFTAMGWFRTTNTASPLVQGIVSKYQDSSGNGWALIVQNNKLRGFYYRTLADWGMDIASARMWPTEPGITRQWSWTTRAEDCSWTESWSGRTPGRARPARRPASNPCRSVVTTTTPNASSALWMISRSGTAPSRPKKFRRSRIARSPAPRRICWLTGEWTKVPETP
;
A
#
# COMPACT_ATOMS: atom_id res chain seq x y z
N MET A 1 5.89 0.90 -59.69
CA MET A 1 4.80 0.40 -58.81
C MET A 1 4.96 1.00 -57.43
N THR A 2 4.14 2.00 -57.11
CA THR A 2 4.27 2.84 -55.92
C THR A 2 3.54 2.18 -54.75
N ARG A 3 4.24 1.81 -53.68
CA ARG A 3 3.63 1.29 -52.45
C ARG A 3 2.96 2.44 -51.69
N ARG A 4 1.62 2.43 -51.63
CA ARG A 4 0.86 3.28 -50.71
C ARG A 4 0.81 2.60 -49.34
N VAL A 5 1.34 3.27 -48.32
CA VAL A 5 1.15 2.90 -46.91
C VAL A 5 -0.23 3.41 -46.50
N PHE A 6 -1.16 2.50 -46.20
CA PHE A 6 -2.42 2.86 -45.56
C PHE A 6 -2.22 2.85 -44.04
N LEU A 7 -2.06 4.03 -43.46
CA LEU A 7 -2.17 4.24 -42.03
C LEU A 7 -3.65 4.10 -41.65
N ARG A 8 -4.07 2.93 -41.17
CA ARG A 8 -5.37 2.79 -40.49
C ARG A 8 -5.19 3.20 -39.04
N VAL A 9 -5.53 4.46 -38.77
CA VAL A 9 -5.80 4.99 -37.43
C VAL A 9 -6.91 4.13 -36.84
N VAL A 10 -6.60 3.41 -35.75
CA VAL A 10 -7.64 2.84 -34.90
C VAL A 10 -8.29 4.01 -34.18
N LEU A 11 -9.41 4.47 -34.74
CA LEU A 11 -10.35 5.33 -34.03
C LEU A 11 -10.93 4.49 -32.90
N CYS A 12 -10.33 4.58 -31.71
CA CYS A 12 -11.07 4.28 -30.50
C CYS A 12 -12.29 5.21 -30.52
N LEU A 13 -13.48 4.64 -30.73
CA LEU A 13 -14.71 5.32 -30.36
C LEU A 13 -14.62 5.51 -28.84
N PHE A 14 -14.04 6.63 -28.42
CA PHE A 14 -14.44 7.24 -27.18
C PHE A 14 -15.92 7.53 -27.37
N LEU A 15 -16.79 6.81 -26.65
CA LEU A 15 -18.07 7.39 -26.32
C LEU A 15 -17.74 8.77 -25.76
N THR A 16 -18.08 9.83 -26.48
CA THR A 16 -17.87 11.23 -26.07
C THR A 16 -18.86 11.65 -24.99
N GLY A 17 -19.36 10.70 -24.21
CA GLY A 17 -19.66 10.96 -22.82
C GLY A 17 -18.45 10.50 -22.06
N THR A 18 -17.61 11.44 -21.60
CA THR A 18 -16.81 11.18 -20.40
C THR A 18 -17.75 10.48 -19.43
N PRO A 19 -17.53 9.20 -19.02
CA PRO A 19 -18.08 8.81 -17.75
C PRO A 19 -17.43 9.80 -16.81
N GLY A 20 -18.19 10.80 -16.38
CA GLY A 20 -17.83 11.57 -15.21
C GLY A 20 -17.69 10.51 -14.15
N LEU A 21 -16.47 10.02 -13.96
CA LEU A 21 -16.06 9.51 -12.67
C LEU A 21 -16.33 10.72 -11.80
N SER A 22 -17.51 10.73 -11.18
CA SER A 22 -17.79 11.55 -10.04
C SER A 22 -16.72 11.14 -9.05
N GLN A 23 -15.58 11.83 -9.10
CA GLN A 23 -14.61 11.81 -8.04
C GLN A 23 -15.45 12.18 -6.83
N ILE A 24 -15.69 11.19 -5.98
CA ILE A 24 -16.22 11.48 -4.65
C ILE A 24 -15.23 12.52 -4.13
N THR A 25 -15.72 13.74 -3.88
CA THR A 25 -14.87 14.87 -3.48
C THR A 25 -13.87 14.36 -2.45
N ALA A 26 -12.57 14.48 -2.72
CA ALA A 26 -11.52 13.98 -1.82
C ALA A 26 -11.62 14.61 -0.42
N GLY A 27 -12.36 15.72 -0.37
CA GLY A 27 -12.83 16.48 0.76
C GLY A 27 -12.25 17.87 0.59
N ASN A 28 -11.50 18.34 1.58
CA ASN A 28 -10.74 19.57 1.49
C ASN A 28 -9.24 19.25 1.41
N CYS A 29 -8.46 20.25 1.00
CA CYS A 29 -7.02 20.28 1.06
C CYS A 29 -6.57 21.60 1.68
N LEU A 30 -5.29 21.65 2.04
CA LEU A 30 -4.64 22.84 2.55
C LEU A 30 -4.07 23.67 1.38
N ARG A 31 -4.52 24.92 1.22
CA ARG A 31 -3.96 25.89 0.27
C ARG A 31 -3.00 26.82 0.98
N LEU A 32 -1.80 26.95 0.42
CA LEU A 32 -0.74 27.86 0.85
C LEU A 32 -0.46 28.88 -0.25
N ASP A 33 -0.25 30.14 0.15
CA ASP A 33 -0.16 31.29 -0.76
C ASP A 33 1.26 31.63 -1.24
N GLY A 34 2.27 30.93 -0.73
CA GLY A 34 3.68 31.20 -1.06
C GLY A 34 4.36 32.28 -0.23
N THR A 35 3.65 32.95 0.68
CA THR A 35 4.15 34.09 1.45
C THR A 35 4.72 33.66 2.80
N ASN A 36 3.84 33.23 3.71
CA ASN A 36 4.20 32.85 5.08
C ASN A 36 3.19 31.89 5.74
N GLY A 37 2.27 31.30 4.96
CA GLY A 37 1.35 30.27 5.43
C GLY A 37 2.04 28.91 5.61
N TYR A 38 1.78 28.20 6.70
CA TYR A 38 2.31 26.84 6.96
C TYR A 38 1.56 26.16 8.10
N ALA A 39 1.73 24.85 8.24
CA ALA A 39 1.30 24.10 9.42
C ALA A 39 2.50 23.64 10.27
N THR A 40 2.34 23.61 11.59
CA THR A 40 3.37 23.16 12.53
C THR A 40 2.83 22.05 13.41
N VAL A 41 3.62 21.01 13.63
CA VAL A 41 3.33 19.95 14.61
C VAL A 41 4.45 19.96 15.63
N ALA A 42 4.10 19.92 16.92
CA ALA A 42 5.06 19.91 18.01
C ALA A 42 6.09 18.77 17.84
N HIS A 43 7.29 18.98 18.39
CA HIS A 43 8.31 17.94 18.38
C HIS A 43 7.79 16.68 19.09
N ASP A 44 7.95 15.54 18.42
CA ASP A 44 7.78 14.21 18.96
C ASP A 44 8.92 13.33 18.43
N SER A 45 9.56 12.56 19.31
CA SER A 45 10.68 11.68 18.96
C SER A 45 10.24 10.47 18.12
N GLY A 46 8.97 10.09 18.17
CA GLY A 46 8.35 9.12 17.26
C GLY A 46 8.31 9.60 15.81
N LEU A 47 8.44 10.92 15.57
CA LEU A 47 8.61 11.50 14.23
C LEU A 47 10.09 11.62 13.82
N ASN A 48 11.01 10.94 14.50
CA ASN A 48 12.39 10.71 14.05
C ASN A 48 12.62 9.27 13.56
N PRO A 49 11.75 8.70 12.70
CA PRO A 49 11.87 7.29 12.38
C PRO A 49 13.06 7.00 11.46
N TYR A 50 13.53 5.76 11.57
CA TYR A 50 14.32 5.09 10.55
C TYR A 50 13.95 3.59 10.59
N PRO A 51 13.58 2.98 9.45
CA PRO A 51 13.36 3.58 8.13
C PRO A 51 12.26 4.66 8.11
N LEU A 52 12.23 5.49 7.07
CA LEU A 52 11.27 6.60 6.92
C LEU A 52 10.63 6.55 5.53
N THR A 53 9.32 6.77 5.45
CA THR A 53 8.67 7.22 4.22
C THR A 53 7.84 8.47 4.52
N ILE A 54 7.90 9.46 3.65
CA ILE A 54 6.99 10.61 3.64
C ILE A 54 6.18 10.52 2.34
N THR A 55 4.86 10.66 2.42
CA THR A 55 3.96 10.72 1.26
C THR A 55 3.08 11.95 1.34
N ALA A 56 2.73 12.55 0.21
CA ALA A 56 1.74 13.62 0.12
C ALA A 56 1.14 13.67 -1.28
N TRP A 57 -0.08 14.19 -1.39
CA TRP A 57 -0.55 14.79 -2.62
C TRP A 57 -0.17 16.27 -2.61
N VAL A 58 0.44 16.73 -3.69
CA VAL A 58 0.89 18.13 -3.85
C VAL A 58 0.50 18.66 -5.22
N ARG A 59 0.05 19.91 -5.28
CA ARG A 59 -0.13 20.67 -6.53
C ARG A 59 0.54 22.01 -6.41
N THR A 60 1.44 22.33 -7.33
CA THR A 60 2.10 23.64 -7.41
C THR A 60 2.42 23.99 -8.86
N ALA A 61 2.51 25.28 -9.15
CA ALA A 61 3.03 25.81 -10.41
C ALA A 61 4.27 26.71 -10.18
N ARG A 62 4.75 26.78 -8.93
CA ARG A 62 5.82 27.71 -8.57
C ARG A 62 7.17 27.16 -8.99
N VAL A 63 7.88 27.97 -9.77
CA VAL A 63 9.27 27.73 -10.18
C VAL A 63 10.13 28.84 -9.60
N ALA A 64 10.63 28.63 -8.39
CA ALA A 64 11.49 29.57 -7.69
C ALA A 64 12.65 28.82 -7.00
N PRO A 65 13.86 29.42 -6.91
CA PRO A 65 15.01 28.83 -6.23
C PRO A 65 14.88 28.97 -4.70
N LEU A 66 13.73 28.54 -4.17
CA LEU A 66 13.35 28.61 -2.77
C LEU A 66 13.12 27.18 -2.25
N TYR A 67 13.32 26.97 -0.96
CA TYR A 67 13.04 25.69 -0.31
C TYR A 67 11.58 25.71 0.17
N ASP A 68 10.69 25.21 -0.69
CA ASP A 68 9.26 25.13 -0.40
C ASP A 68 8.96 23.74 0.17
N ALA A 69 9.10 23.58 1.48
CA ALA A 69 8.97 22.26 2.10
C ALA A 69 7.54 21.73 2.08
N ILE A 70 7.38 20.50 1.63
CA ILE A 70 6.16 19.71 1.79
C ILE A 70 6.11 19.22 3.24
N VAL A 71 7.20 18.61 3.72
CA VAL A 71 7.40 18.25 5.13
C VAL A 71 8.85 18.52 5.49
N ASN A 72 9.08 19.21 6.62
CA ASN A 72 10.40 19.48 7.14
C ASN A 72 10.49 19.24 8.65
N LYS A 73 11.55 18.55 9.08
CA LYS A 73 11.98 18.40 10.48
C LYS A 73 13.47 18.74 10.65
N TYR A 74 13.99 19.59 9.78
CA TYR A 74 15.40 19.93 9.69
C TYR A 74 15.58 21.42 9.97
N ALA A 75 16.57 21.76 10.77
CA ALA A 75 17.02 23.15 10.93
C ALA A 75 18.25 23.38 10.05
N PRO A 76 18.32 24.48 9.29
CA PRO A 76 19.46 24.80 8.44
C PRO A 76 20.81 24.67 9.17
N GLY A 77 21.72 23.89 8.59
CA GLY A 77 23.05 23.67 9.15
C GLY A 77 23.11 22.75 10.38
N SER A 78 21.99 22.21 10.87
CA SER A 78 21.98 21.36 12.08
C SER A 78 22.69 20.03 11.87
N GLY A 79 22.79 19.57 10.62
CA GLY A 79 23.28 18.24 10.28
C GLY A 79 22.41 17.10 10.86
N SER A 80 21.18 17.35 11.32
CA SER A 80 20.26 16.30 11.78
C SER A 80 18.81 16.67 11.48
N GLY A 81 18.09 15.74 10.86
CA GLY A 81 16.69 15.88 10.49
C GLY A 81 16.47 15.49 9.04
N TYR A 82 15.29 15.81 8.51
CA TYR A 82 14.95 15.53 7.12
C TYR A 82 14.11 16.66 6.53
N SER A 83 14.21 16.81 5.22
CA SER A 83 13.37 17.73 4.46
C SER A 83 12.92 17.03 3.19
N PHE A 84 11.65 17.23 2.86
CA PHE A 84 11.04 16.86 1.60
C PHE A 84 10.37 18.10 1.04
N HIS A 85 10.89 18.62 -0.06
CA HIS A 85 10.64 20.00 -0.47
C HIS A 85 10.63 20.14 -1.99
N VAL A 86 10.15 21.28 -2.44
CA VAL A 86 10.24 21.72 -3.83
C VAL A 86 11.33 22.78 -3.92
N TYR A 87 12.19 22.67 -4.93
CA TYR A 87 13.18 23.67 -5.27
C TYR A 87 13.23 23.85 -6.78
N ASN A 88 13.03 25.08 -7.24
CA ASN A 88 12.98 25.44 -8.66
C ASN A 88 12.02 24.56 -9.46
N GLY A 89 10.83 24.34 -8.89
CA GLY A 89 9.76 23.51 -9.47
C GLY A 89 10.02 22.00 -9.48
N ARG A 90 11.12 21.55 -8.86
CA ARG A 90 11.51 20.13 -8.81
C ARG A 90 11.37 19.60 -7.41
N LEU A 91 10.92 18.36 -7.30
CA LEU A 91 10.82 17.65 -6.05
C LEU A 91 12.22 17.26 -5.56
N ARG A 92 12.51 17.55 -4.31
CA ARG A 92 13.81 17.37 -3.66
C ARG A 92 13.66 16.79 -2.27
N GLY A 93 14.76 16.34 -1.70
CA GLY A 93 14.81 15.96 -0.30
C GLY A 93 16.17 15.53 0.18
N TRP A 94 16.30 15.40 1.49
CA TRP A 94 17.46 14.85 2.16
C TRP A 94 17.11 14.27 3.52
N TYR A 95 18.00 13.43 4.02
CA TYR A 95 17.91 12.85 5.35
C TYR A 95 19.28 12.86 6.01
N PHE A 96 19.37 13.45 7.19
CA PHE A 96 20.56 13.47 8.03
C PHE A 96 20.26 12.76 9.33
N ARG A 97 20.94 11.64 9.57
CA ARG A 97 21.02 11.06 10.91
C ARG A 97 21.81 12.03 11.80
N ASP A 98 22.99 12.40 11.33
CA ASP A 98 23.91 13.36 11.91
C ASP A 98 24.84 13.96 10.81
N GLY A 99 25.76 14.85 11.19
CA GLY A 99 26.62 15.59 10.25
C GLY A 99 27.61 14.72 9.46
N LEU A 100 27.78 13.44 9.81
CA LEU A 100 28.66 12.49 9.13
C LEU A 100 27.91 11.36 8.43
N ASN A 101 26.64 11.15 8.79
CA ASN A 101 25.84 10.02 8.36
C ASN A 101 24.53 10.51 7.72
N PHE A 102 24.46 10.48 6.39
CA PHE A 102 23.36 11.10 5.65
C PHE A 102 23.08 10.51 4.27
N VAL A 103 21.89 10.82 3.77
CA VAL A 103 21.47 10.68 2.39
C VAL A 103 21.26 12.08 1.82
N TYR A 104 22.33 12.61 1.22
CA TYR A 104 22.38 13.94 0.65
C TYR A 104 23.48 13.98 -0.42
N PRO A 105 23.14 14.08 -1.72
CA PRO A 105 24.11 14.11 -2.81
C PRO A 105 24.77 15.49 -3.02
N GLY A 106 24.52 16.45 -2.13
CA GLY A 106 24.83 17.86 -2.33
C GLY A 106 23.57 18.69 -2.56
N ASP A 107 23.71 20.01 -2.52
CA ASP A 107 22.60 20.95 -2.66
C ASP A 107 22.06 20.92 -4.11
N PRO A 108 20.73 20.91 -4.37
CA PRO A 108 19.60 21.06 -3.45
C PRO A 108 18.99 19.75 -2.94
N GLY A 109 19.78 18.69 -2.84
CA GLY A 109 19.39 17.35 -2.38
C GLY A 109 19.10 16.38 -3.52
N LEU A 110 18.46 15.27 -3.16
CA LEU A 110 17.95 14.26 -4.11
C LEU A 110 17.11 14.94 -5.20
N ASP A 111 17.19 14.48 -6.45
CA ASP A 111 16.36 15.00 -7.55
C ASP A 111 15.25 14.01 -7.91
N GLY A 112 14.01 14.36 -7.55
CA GLY A 112 12.82 13.63 -7.96
C GLY A 112 12.30 14.04 -9.34
N GLY A 113 12.82 15.11 -9.95
CA GLY A 113 12.30 15.67 -11.20
C GLY A 113 11.25 16.76 -11.00
N PHE A 114 10.76 17.30 -12.11
CA PHE A 114 9.85 18.45 -12.15
C PHE A 114 8.41 18.05 -11.77
N ILE A 115 7.75 18.87 -10.96
CA ILE A 115 6.34 18.72 -10.54
C ILE A 115 5.54 20.02 -10.58
N ALA A 116 6.17 21.15 -10.93
CA ALA A 116 5.53 22.46 -10.91
C ALA A 116 4.76 22.78 -12.20
N ASP A 117 3.92 21.85 -12.63
CA ASP A 117 3.09 21.96 -13.84
C ASP A 117 1.63 22.36 -13.54
N GLY A 118 1.32 22.65 -12.27
CA GLY A 118 -0.02 23.00 -11.82
C GLY A 118 -0.96 21.80 -11.66
N GLN A 119 -0.47 20.55 -11.81
CA GLN A 119 -1.25 19.33 -11.61
C GLN A 119 -1.02 18.71 -10.22
N TRP A 120 -1.94 17.84 -9.82
CA TRP A 120 -1.79 17.05 -8.59
C TRP A 120 -0.83 15.89 -8.86
N HIS A 121 0.20 15.78 -8.01
CA HIS A 121 1.12 14.66 -7.99
C HIS A 121 1.08 13.96 -6.64
N HIS A 122 1.09 12.64 -6.65
CA HIS A 122 1.40 11.87 -5.46
C HIS A 122 2.91 11.72 -5.36
N VAL A 123 3.49 12.30 -4.32
CA VAL A 123 4.93 12.34 -4.12
C VAL A 123 5.32 11.51 -2.90
N ALA A 124 6.46 10.84 -3.00
CA ALA A 124 7.01 10.10 -1.86
C ALA A 124 8.54 10.23 -1.78
N MET A 125 9.05 10.35 -0.56
CA MET A 125 10.47 10.17 -0.25
C MET A 125 10.61 8.95 0.66
N VAL A 126 11.43 7.99 0.25
CA VAL A 126 11.68 6.74 0.97
C VAL A 126 13.14 6.70 1.39
N ILE A 127 13.40 6.51 2.68
CA ILE A 127 14.72 6.32 3.28
C ILE A 127 14.76 4.94 3.93
N GLY A 128 15.74 4.12 3.55
CA GLY A 128 15.96 2.79 4.11
C GLY A 128 17.45 2.41 4.18
N PRO A 129 17.77 1.13 4.43
CA PRO A 129 19.15 0.67 4.56
C PRO A 129 20.03 0.91 3.32
N GLY A 130 19.41 0.89 2.13
CA GLY A 130 20.11 1.16 0.86
C GLY A 130 20.30 2.64 0.54
N GLY A 131 19.79 3.56 1.37
CA GLY A 131 19.81 5.00 1.11
C GLY A 131 18.42 5.58 0.86
N GLY A 132 18.31 6.57 -0.02
CA GLY A 132 17.06 7.29 -0.29
C GLY A 132 16.67 7.34 -1.76
N ALA A 133 15.36 7.36 -2.00
CA ALA A 133 14.76 7.50 -3.31
C ALA A 133 13.50 8.38 -3.26
N ILE A 134 13.23 9.08 -4.36
CA ILE A 134 12.03 9.89 -4.54
C ILE A 134 11.15 9.27 -5.63
N TYR A 135 9.84 9.35 -5.44
CA TYR A 135 8.83 8.83 -6.35
C TYR A 135 7.81 9.92 -6.68
N ILE A 136 7.45 10.03 -7.95
CA ILE A 136 6.37 10.87 -8.45
C ILE A 136 5.36 9.96 -9.13
N ASP A 137 4.10 10.06 -8.72
CA ASP A 137 2.97 9.29 -9.22
C ASP A 137 3.20 7.79 -9.22
N GLY A 138 3.93 7.31 -8.22
CA GLY A 138 4.26 5.89 -8.06
C GLY A 138 5.26 5.36 -9.09
N VAL A 139 6.10 6.24 -9.64
CA VAL A 139 7.27 5.87 -10.45
C VAL A 139 8.51 6.42 -9.76
N SER A 140 9.56 5.60 -9.65
CA SER A 140 10.85 6.06 -9.12
C SER A 140 11.46 7.09 -10.06
N ARG A 141 12.00 8.16 -9.50
CA ARG A 141 12.63 9.24 -10.24
C ARG A 141 14.02 9.52 -9.70
N GLY A 142 14.90 9.94 -10.59
CA GLY A 142 16.32 10.12 -10.28
C GLY A 142 17.05 8.79 -10.06
N THR A 143 18.32 8.89 -9.66
CA THR A 143 19.10 7.74 -9.23
C THR A 143 18.97 7.62 -7.71
N PRO A 144 18.61 6.44 -7.16
CA PRO A 144 18.63 6.23 -5.71
C PRO A 144 20.01 6.59 -5.14
N GLN A 145 20.01 7.34 -4.04
CA GLN A 145 21.24 7.80 -3.41
C GLN A 145 21.61 6.89 -2.25
N GLY A 146 22.82 6.35 -2.25
CA GLY A 146 23.37 5.59 -1.13
C GLY A 146 23.66 6.46 0.10
N TRP A 147 23.92 5.80 1.22
CA TRP A 147 24.38 6.49 2.43
C TRP A 147 25.82 6.97 2.29
N THR A 148 26.08 8.17 2.78
CA THR A 148 27.39 8.51 3.35
C THR A 148 27.39 8.06 4.81
N GLY A 149 28.39 7.29 5.21
CA GLY A 149 28.50 6.76 6.57
C GLY A 149 27.50 5.62 6.87
N VAL A 150 26.96 5.62 8.09
CA VAL A 150 26.16 4.53 8.66
C VAL A 150 24.68 4.90 8.76
N PRO A 151 23.77 4.09 8.20
CA PRO A 151 22.33 4.31 8.30
C PRO A 151 21.84 4.39 9.75
N GLY A 152 20.81 5.20 10.01
CA GLY A 152 20.18 5.28 11.32
C GLY A 152 19.18 6.42 11.46
N ALA A 153 18.55 6.50 12.63
CA ALA A 153 17.56 7.52 12.96
C ALA A 153 18.19 8.88 13.29
N THR A 154 17.59 9.97 12.81
CA THR A 154 17.89 11.33 13.27
C THR A 154 17.54 11.51 14.76
N THR A 155 18.17 12.48 15.42
CA THR A 155 17.89 12.87 16.81
C THR A 155 17.41 14.32 16.93
N THR A 156 17.01 14.94 15.82
CA THR A 156 16.54 16.32 15.78
C THR A 156 15.40 16.58 16.78
N VAL A 157 15.47 17.72 17.45
CA VAL A 157 14.43 18.21 18.36
C VAL A 157 13.49 19.23 17.71
N GLN A 158 13.63 19.44 16.40
CA GLN A 158 12.81 20.40 15.66
C GLN A 158 11.34 19.93 15.61
N PRO A 159 10.37 20.87 15.59
CA PRO A 159 9.00 20.55 15.21
C PRO A 159 8.93 20.08 13.75
N ILE A 160 7.81 19.46 13.37
CA ILE A 160 7.50 19.30 11.94
C ILE A 160 6.88 20.60 11.44
N THR A 161 7.29 21.00 10.26
CA THR A 161 6.69 22.09 9.48
C THR A 161 6.20 21.51 8.15
N ILE A 162 4.97 21.85 7.77
CA ILE A 162 4.32 21.45 6.52
C ILE A 162 4.06 22.73 5.74
N GLY A 163 4.57 22.80 4.51
CA GLY A 163 4.45 24.00 3.69
C GLY A 163 5.53 25.06 3.91
N ARG A 164 6.57 24.81 4.74
CA ARG A 164 7.64 25.79 5.01
C ARG A 164 8.93 25.10 5.44
N TYR A 165 10.07 25.57 4.92
CA TYR A 165 11.36 24.96 5.20
C TYR A 165 11.93 25.28 6.57
N SER A 166 11.82 26.52 7.05
CA SER A 166 12.29 26.85 8.39
C SER A 166 11.46 27.96 9.03
N THR A 167 11.36 27.93 10.35
CA THR A 167 10.74 28.97 11.18
C THR A 167 11.77 29.85 11.89
N ASP A 168 13.06 29.54 11.78
CA ASP A 168 14.16 30.27 12.44
C ASP A 168 14.66 31.51 11.67
N GLY A 169 13.97 31.88 10.59
CA GLY A 169 14.29 33.07 9.79
C GLY A 169 15.33 32.86 8.68
N PHE A 170 15.95 31.68 8.58
CA PHE A 170 16.92 31.38 7.52
C PHE A 170 16.27 31.29 6.12
N SER A 171 15.04 30.78 6.06
CA SER A 171 14.18 30.88 4.88
C SER A 171 12.77 31.24 5.33
N THR A 172 12.22 32.31 4.76
CA THR A 172 10.82 32.70 4.94
C THR A 172 9.92 32.08 3.89
N SER A 173 10.46 31.29 2.95
CA SER A 173 9.68 30.71 1.86
C SER A 173 8.68 29.67 2.38
N SER A 174 7.42 29.94 2.10
CA SER A 174 6.33 28.98 2.20
C SER A 174 6.02 28.42 0.82
N LEU A 175 5.55 27.18 0.76
CA LEU A 175 5.03 26.55 -0.45
C LEU A 175 3.88 27.40 -1.02
N GLU A 176 3.88 27.62 -2.32
CA GLU A 176 2.72 28.12 -3.05
C GLU A 176 2.05 26.93 -3.74
N GLY A 177 0.86 26.54 -3.28
CA GLY A 177 0.23 25.33 -3.78
C GLY A 177 -0.81 24.74 -2.86
N ASP A 178 -1.21 23.51 -3.17
CA ASP A 178 -2.18 22.75 -2.42
C ASP A 178 -1.55 21.45 -1.90
N LEU A 179 -1.87 21.06 -0.66
CA LEU A 179 -1.40 19.85 0.00
C LEU A 179 -2.58 19.04 0.54
N ASP A 180 -2.51 17.72 0.37
CA ASP A 180 -3.51 16.78 0.86
C ASP A 180 -2.85 15.43 1.23
N ASP A 181 -3.48 14.66 2.11
CA ASP A 181 -3.04 13.32 2.57
C ASP A 181 -1.54 13.24 2.89
N VAL A 182 -1.05 14.17 3.71
CA VAL A 182 0.35 14.20 4.16
C VAL A 182 0.54 13.12 5.22
N ALA A 183 1.42 12.15 4.95
CA ALA A 183 1.67 11.03 5.85
C ALA A 183 3.16 10.76 6.08
N ILE A 184 3.48 10.32 7.29
CA ILE A 184 4.81 9.92 7.73
C ILE A 184 4.75 8.47 8.21
N TRP A 185 5.68 7.63 7.75
CA TRP A 185 5.72 6.20 8.02
C TRP A 185 7.06 5.80 8.66
N SER A 186 7.03 4.83 9.58
CA SER A 186 8.21 4.19 10.19
C SER A 186 8.78 3.04 9.35
N ARG A 187 8.42 2.99 8.07
CA ARG A 187 8.79 1.93 7.13
C ARG A 187 9.32 2.55 5.85
N ALA A 188 10.25 1.86 5.19
CA ALA A 188 10.59 2.14 3.80
C ALA A 188 9.56 1.43 2.91
N LEU A 189 8.56 2.16 2.42
CA LEU A 189 7.52 1.57 1.58
C LEU A 189 8.09 1.16 0.22
N SER A 190 7.70 -0.01 -0.24
CA SER A 190 8.03 -0.49 -1.58
C SER A 190 7.25 0.25 -2.67
N LEU A 191 7.75 0.23 -3.90
CA LEU A 191 7.05 0.80 -5.06
C LEU A 191 5.63 0.24 -5.24
N SER A 192 5.43 -1.06 -4.95
CA SER A 192 4.12 -1.70 -4.98
C SER A 192 3.19 -1.17 -3.90
N GLU A 193 3.68 -0.95 -2.68
CA GLU A 193 2.89 -0.38 -1.60
C GLU A 193 2.51 1.08 -1.91
N LEU A 194 3.45 1.90 -2.41
CA LEU A 194 3.17 3.27 -2.83
C LEU A 194 2.07 3.32 -3.90
N ASN A 195 2.16 2.46 -4.93
CA ASN A 195 1.14 2.37 -5.97
C ASN A 195 -0.20 1.84 -5.46
N TYR A 196 -0.19 0.95 -4.48
CA TYR A 196 -1.40 0.42 -3.87
C TYR A 196 -2.12 1.46 -3.00
N LEU A 197 -1.36 2.29 -2.28
CA LEU A 197 -1.89 3.24 -1.29
C LEU A 197 -2.31 4.58 -1.89
N LYS A 198 -1.59 5.13 -2.89
CA LYS A 198 -1.75 6.52 -3.35
C LYS A 198 -3.16 6.95 -3.73
N HIS A 199 -3.98 6.03 -4.25
CA HIS A 199 -5.36 6.28 -4.70
C HIS A 199 -6.43 5.76 -3.73
N ARG A 200 -6.03 5.45 -2.50
CA ARG A 200 -6.92 4.95 -1.46
C ARG A 200 -6.96 5.93 -0.31
N ARG A 201 -8.16 6.15 0.21
CA ARG A 201 -8.33 6.81 1.50
C ARG A 201 -7.70 5.93 2.59
N LEU A 202 -6.63 6.42 3.18
CA LEU A 202 -6.00 5.80 4.34
C LEU A 202 -6.92 5.90 5.55
N ASN A 203 -6.97 4.87 6.39
CA ASN A 203 -7.80 4.76 7.58
C ASN A 203 -7.16 5.43 8.80
N GLY A 204 -5.83 5.58 8.83
CA GLY A 204 -5.08 6.11 9.98
C GLY A 204 -4.55 5.04 10.93
N ASN A 205 -4.74 3.76 10.59
CA ASN A 205 -4.27 2.61 11.37
C ASN A 205 -3.46 1.61 10.54
N GLU A 206 -2.97 2.05 9.38
CA GLU A 206 -2.07 1.27 8.54
C GLU A 206 -0.78 0.90 9.27
N ASP A 207 -0.24 -0.28 8.97
CA ASP A 207 1.00 -0.75 9.60
C ASP A 207 2.17 0.19 9.32
N GLY A 208 2.80 0.67 10.39
CA GLY A 208 3.91 1.62 10.32
C GLY A 208 3.52 3.06 9.99
N LEU A 209 2.24 3.42 9.92
CA LEU A 209 1.82 4.81 9.78
C LEU A 209 1.98 5.54 11.13
N LEU A 210 2.75 6.63 11.13
CA LEU A 210 3.03 7.40 12.35
C LEU A 210 2.08 8.58 12.51
N SER A 211 1.82 9.31 11.42
CA SER A 211 0.89 10.44 11.38
C SER A 211 0.32 10.60 9.98
N LEU A 212 -0.93 11.05 9.91
CA LEU A 212 -1.66 11.31 8.67
C LEU A 212 -2.53 12.57 8.82
N TRP A 213 -2.19 13.62 8.08
CA TRP A 213 -3.01 14.84 7.99
C TRP A 213 -3.73 14.86 6.64
N ARG A 214 -5.03 14.58 6.68
CA ARG A 214 -5.87 14.56 5.47
C ARG A 214 -6.40 15.94 5.06
N PHE A 215 -6.17 16.97 5.88
CA PHE A 215 -6.65 18.34 5.68
C PHE A 215 -8.10 18.46 5.16
N ASN A 216 -9.00 17.66 5.71
CA ASN A 216 -10.38 17.54 5.27
C ASN A 216 -11.37 18.38 6.10
N GLU A 217 -10.91 19.06 7.15
CA GLU A 217 -11.71 19.79 8.12
C GLU A 217 -12.51 20.94 7.51
N GLY A 218 -11.95 21.60 6.48
CA GLY A 218 -12.64 22.65 5.72
C GLY A 218 -12.80 24.00 6.42
N SER A 219 -12.42 24.10 7.71
CA SER A 219 -12.45 25.32 8.50
C SER A 219 -11.56 25.20 9.74
N GLY A 220 -11.33 26.31 10.43
CA GLY A 220 -10.54 26.36 11.66
C GLY A 220 -9.04 26.54 11.42
N THR A 221 -8.27 26.44 12.51
CA THR A 221 -6.83 26.72 12.56
C THR A 221 -5.99 25.49 12.87
N SER A 222 -6.56 24.29 12.69
CA SER A 222 -5.86 23.03 12.92
C SER A 222 -6.21 21.96 11.88
N GLY A 223 -5.24 21.11 11.57
CA GLY A 223 -5.43 19.84 10.86
C GLY A 223 -5.24 18.68 11.83
N ALA A 224 -6.20 17.77 11.89
CA ALA A 224 -6.15 16.62 12.78
C ALA A 224 -5.23 15.53 12.21
N ASP A 225 -4.44 14.90 13.08
CA ASP A 225 -3.80 13.63 12.76
C ASP A 225 -4.84 12.52 12.87
N ALA A 226 -5.08 11.84 11.75
CA ALA A 226 -6.04 10.76 11.63
C ALA A 226 -5.63 9.47 12.35
N THR A 227 -4.40 9.38 12.84
CA THR A 227 -3.91 8.23 13.60
C THR A 227 -4.29 8.33 15.08
N ALA A 228 -4.12 7.22 15.79
CA ALA A 228 -4.30 7.20 17.25
C ALA A 228 -3.29 8.08 18.01
N ALA A 229 -2.22 8.56 17.36
CA ALA A 229 -1.24 9.43 17.99
C ALA A 229 -1.76 10.87 18.19
N GLY A 230 -2.74 11.31 17.39
CA GLY A 230 -3.40 12.61 17.58
C GLY A 230 -2.48 13.83 17.51
N ARG A 231 -1.40 13.78 16.71
CA ARG A 231 -0.44 14.89 16.55
C ARG A 231 -1.01 16.04 15.72
N VAL A 232 -1.82 16.88 16.34
CA VAL A 232 -2.49 18.02 15.68
C VAL A 232 -1.48 18.96 15.01
N ALA A 233 -1.75 19.33 13.76
CA ALA A 233 -1.01 20.37 13.04
C ALA A 233 -1.69 21.72 13.24
N THR A 234 -1.00 22.70 13.83
CA THR A 234 -1.48 24.08 13.99
C THR A 234 -1.21 24.87 12.72
N LEU A 235 -2.22 25.52 12.15
CA LEU A 235 -2.11 26.36 10.96
C LEU A 235 -1.67 27.77 11.34
N ASN A 236 -0.67 28.31 10.66
CA ASN A 236 -0.04 29.60 10.94
C ASN A 236 0.02 30.45 9.66
N GLY A 237 -0.29 31.74 9.77
CA GLY A 237 -0.29 32.65 8.63
C GLY A 237 -1.48 32.45 7.67
N PRO A 238 -1.41 32.99 6.44
CA PRO A 238 -2.44 32.88 5.42
C PRO A 238 -2.50 31.44 4.86
N VAL A 239 -3.34 30.64 5.50
CA VAL A 239 -3.66 29.28 5.09
C VAL A 239 -5.15 29.20 4.81
N ALA A 240 -5.52 28.59 3.69
CA ALA A 240 -6.91 28.46 3.29
C ALA A 240 -7.31 27.00 3.12
N TRP A 241 -8.56 26.69 3.42
CA TRP A 241 -9.17 25.41 3.07
C TRP A 241 -9.74 25.49 1.67
N LYS A 242 -9.50 24.47 0.83
CA LYS A 242 -10.00 24.42 -0.53
C LYS A 242 -10.57 23.03 -0.82
N PRO A 243 -11.65 22.88 -1.60
CA PRO A 243 -12.06 21.56 -2.08
C PRO A 243 -10.91 20.85 -2.81
N SER A 244 -10.63 19.62 -2.39
CA SER A 244 -9.55 18.82 -2.96
C SER A 244 -9.99 18.12 -4.23
N ALA A 245 -9.17 18.27 -5.27
CA ALA A 245 -9.26 17.51 -6.52
C ALA A 245 -8.18 16.43 -6.61
N ALA A 246 -7.44 16.15 -5.53
CA ALA A 246 -6.46 15.09 -5.51
C ALA A 246 -7.14 13.72 -5.75
N PRO A 247 -6.58 12.80 -6.55
CA PRO A 247 -7.18 11.50 -6.86
C PRO A 247 -7.02 10.48 -5.71
N ILE A 248 -7.48 10.85 -4.51
CA ILE A 248 -7.35 10.10 -3.24
C ILE A 248 -8.40 8.99 -3.08
N ALA A 249 -9.44 8.99 -3.91
CA ALA A 249 -10.38 7.89 -4.01
C ALA A 249 -10.69 7.67 -5.49
N LEU A 250 -9.94 6.76 -6.12
CA LEU A 250 -10.51 6.05 -7.25
C LEU A 250 -11.79 5.39 -6.72
N ALA A 251 -12.89 5.52 -7.45
CA ALA A 251 -14.17 4.92 -7.09
C ALA A 251 -13.93 3.50 -6.55
N MET A 252 -14.58 3.16 -5.43
CA MET A 252 -14.54 1.79 -4.90
C MET A 252 -14.69 0.82 -6.07
N VAL A 253 -13.85 -0.22 -6.13
CA VAL A 253 -13.94 -1.30 -7.11
C VAL A 253 -15.43 -1.56 -7.35
N GLY A 254 -15.89 -1.37 -8.59
CA GLY A 254 -17.32 -1.21 -8.87
C GLY A 254 -18.17 -2.16 -8.03
N THR A 255 -19.18 -1.64 -7.34
CA THR A 255 -20.06 -2.43 -6.45
C THR A 255 -20.83 -3.51 -7.20
N ASN A 256 -20.81 -3.45 -8.53
CA ASN A 256 -21.50 -4.37 -9.41
C ASN A 256 -20.54 -5.48 -9.83
N CYS A 257 -20.96 -6.73 -9.63
CA CYS A 257 -20.33 -7.90 -10.20
C CYS A 257 -21.34 -8.68 -11.03
N LEU A 258 -20.84 -9.47 -11.99
CA LEU A 258 -21.69 -10.42 -12.71
C LEU A 258 -21.92 -11.64 -11.82
N ARG A 259 -23.20 -12.00 -11.63
CA ARG A 259 -23.59 -13.23 -10.95
C ARG A 259 -23.90 -14.29 -12.00
N PHE A 260 -23.20 -15.40 -11.91
CA PHE A 260 -23.49 -16.62 -12.67
C PHE A 260 -24.29 -17.58 -11.80
N ASP A 261 -25.31 -18.21 -12.37
CA ASP A 261 -26.19 -19.17 -11.69
C ASP A 261 -25.66 -20.62 -11.74
N GLY A 262 -24.62 -20.86 -12.55
CA GLY A 262 -24.02 -22.17 -12.74
C GLY A 262 -24.69 -23.03 -13.82
N ALA A 263 -25.65 -22.49 -14.58
CA ALA A 263 -26.32 -23.20 -15.67
C ALA A 263 -25.74 -22.86 -17.05
N ALA A 264 -25.95 -21.63 -17.53
CA ALA A 264 -25.58 -21.23 -18.89
C ALA A 264 -25.28 -19.73 -18.98
N GLY A 265 -24.13 -19.32 -18.44
CA GLY A 265 -23.67 -17.94 -18.52
C GLY A 265 -22.16 -17.84 -18.61
N TYR A 266 -21.67 -17.09 -19.58
CA TYR A 266 -20.25 -16.73 -19.70
C TYR A 266 -20.13 -15.38 -20.41
N ILE A 267 -18.98 -14.74 -20.21
CA ILE A 267 -18.60 -13.54 -20.95
C ILE A 267 -17.69 -14.00 -22.09
N SER A 268 -18.04 -13.64 -23.33
CA SER A 268 -17.16 -13.86 -24.48
C SER A 268 -16.39 -12.58 -24.78
N VAL A 269 -15.06 -12.69 -24.84
CA VAL A 269 -14.19 -11.62 -25.32
C VAL A 269 -13.68 -12.04 -26.71
N PRO A 270 -13.83 -11.19 -27.75
CA PRO A 270 -13.31 -11.50 -29.07
C PRO A 270 -11.82 -11.82 -29.04
N HIS A 271 -11.39 -12.74 -29.91
CA HIS A 271 -9.98 -13.09 -30.00
C HIS A 271 -9.12 -11.86 -30.34
N SER A 272 -8.06 -11.66 -29.55
CA SER A 272 -6.89 -10.84 -29.89
C SER A 272 -5.61 -11.67 -29.73
N ALA A 273 -4.65 -11.46 -30.63
CA ALA A 273 -3.32 -12.07 -30.55
C ALA A 273 -2.54 -11.62 -29.30
N SER A 274 -2.87 -10.45 -28.72
CA SER A 274 -2.26 -9.95 -27.49
C SER A 274 -2.51 -10.84 -26.26
N PHE A 275 -3.53 -11.71 -26.30
CA PHE A 275 -3.80 -12.67 -25.23
C PHE A 275 -3.00 -13.98 -25.34
N ASN A 276 -2.14 -14.10 -26.36
CA ASN A 276 -1.26 -15.25 -26.57
C ASN A 276 0.19 -14.98 -26.11
N THR A 277 0.47 -13.82 -25.53
CA THR A 277 1.85 -13.43 -25.19
C THR A 277 2.43 -14.29 -24.07
N LEU A 278 3.73 -14.52 -24.11
CA LEU A 278 4.50 -15.08 -23.00
C LEU A 278 5.73 -14.17 -22.77
N PRO A 279 6.00 -13.71 -21.53
CA PRO A 279 5.26 -14.00 -20.29
C PRO A 279 3.88 -13.32 -20.25
N PHE A 280 2.96 -13.86 -19.43
CA PHE A 280 1.68 -13.22 -19.13
C PHE A 280 1.29 -13.39 -17.66
N THR A 281 0.30 -12.63 -17.21
CA THR A 281 -0.35 -12.78 -15.91
C THR A 281 -1.85 -12.58 -16.06
N ALA A 282 -2.63 -13.49 -15.49
CA ALA A 282 -4.08 -13.36 -15.36
C ALA A 282 -4.47 -13.28 -13.88
N MET A 283 -5.33 -12.32 -13.52
CA MET A 283 -5.77 -12.08 -12.14
C MET A 283 -7.19 -11.52 -12.11
N GLY A 284 -7.91 -11.75 -11.01
CA GLY A 284 -9.26 -11.21 -10.83
C GLY A 284 -9.85 -11.54 -9.45
N TRP A 285 -10.85 -10.75 -9.05
CA TRP A 285 -11.67 -11.03 -7.87
C TRP A 285 -12.85 -11.91 -8.27
N PHE A 286 -13.13 -12.96 -7.50
CA PHE A 286 -14.31 -13.80 -7.69
C PHE A 286 -14.87 -14.21 -6.33
N ARG A 287 -16.15 -14.58 -6.31
CA ARG A 287 -16.81 -15.22 -5.17
C ARG A 287 -17.53 -16.44 -5.67
N THR A 288 -17.33 -17.58 -5.01
CA THR A 288 -18.05 -18.83 -5.31
C THR A 288 -18.55 -19.45 -4.01
N THR A 289 -19.71 -20.09 -4.07
CA THR A 289 -20.23 -20.96 -3.02
C THR A 289 -20.06 -22.44 -3.38
N ASN A 290 -19.48 -22.74 -4.55
CA ASN A 290 -19.27 -24.11 -5.01
C ASN A 290 -18.00 -24.69 -4.36
N THR A 291 -18.19 -25.44 -3.27
CA THR A 291 -17.12 -25.94 -2.40
C THR A 291 -16.69 -27.39 -2.69
N ALA A 292 -17.25 -28.06 -3.70
CA ALA A 292 -16.97 -29.49 -3.92
C ALA A 292 -17.17 -30.00 -5.36
N SER A 293 -17.36 -29.12 -6.35
CA SER A 293 -17.57 -29.61 -7.72
C SER A 293 -16.30 -30.23 -8.32
N PRO A 294 -16.39 -31.46 -8.86
CA PRO A 294 -15.31 -32.06 -9.65
C PRO A 294 -15.19 -31.42 -11.04
N LEU A 295 -16.19 -30.64 -11.47
CA LEU A 295 -16.16 -29.93 -12.73
C LEU A 295 -15.19 -28.75 -12.67
N VAL A 296 -14.51 -28.51 -13.78
CA VAL A 296 -13.66 -27.33 -13.96
C VAL A 296 -14.55 -26.11 -14.15
N GLN A 297 -14.44 -25.14 -13.25
CA GLN A 297 -15.17 -23.88 -13.33
C GLN A 297 -14.20 -22.76 -13.72
N GLY A 298 -14.37 -22.19 -14.91
CA GLY A 298 -13.51 -21.11 -15.38
C GLY A 298 -13.78 -19.78 -14.67
N ILE A 299 -12.73 -19.14 -14.15
CA ILE A 299 -12.76 -17.71 -13.79
C ILE A 299 -12.46 -16.90 -15.05
N VAL A 300 -11.42 -17.31 -15.78
CA VAL A 300 -11.07 -16.80 -17.10
C VAL A 300 -10.40 -17.93 -17.88
N SER A 301 -10.81 -18.11 -19.13
CA SER A 301 -10.26 -19.15 -20.01
C SER A 301 -9.98 -18.59 -21.39
N LYS A 302 -8.78 -18.89 -21.88
CA LYS A 302 -8.41 -18.81 -23.28
C LYS A 302 -7.90 -20.19 -23.71
N TYR A 303 -8.76 -21.17 -23.54
CA TYR A 303 -8.50 -22.55 -23.92
C TYR A 303 -9.73 -23.08 -24.65
N GLN A 304 -9.49 -23.74 -25.78
CA GLN A 304 -10.51 -24.51 -26.46
C GLN A 304 -10.34 -25.98 -26.08
N ASP A 305 -11.43 -26.67 -25.76
CA ASP A 305 -11.40 -28.06 -25.35
C ASP A 305 -10.67 -28.93 -26.39
N SER A 306 -9.80 -29.81 -25.88
CA SER A 306 -8.95 -30.72 -26.66
C SER A 306 -7.96 -30.05 -27.62
N SER A 307 -7.81 -28.73 -27.60
CA SER A 307 -6.86 -28.04 -28.48
C SER A 307 -5.40 -28.26 -28.11
N GLY A 308 -5.11 -28.56 -26.84
CA GLY A 308 -3.75 -28.58 -26.32
C GLY A 308 -3.01 -27.25 -26.50
N ASN A 309 -3.75 -26.14 -26.61
CA ASN A 309 -3.18 -24.81 -26.83
C ASN A 309 -4.06 -23.76 -26.15
N GLY A 310 -3.54 -23.13 -25.10
CA GLY A 310 -4.26 -22.10 -24.37
C GLY A 310 -3.95 -22.10 -22.88
N TRP A 311 -4.72 -21.32 -22.14
CA TRP A 311 -4.55 -21.19 -20.70
C TRP A 311 -5.88 -20.94 -20.00
N ALA A 312 -5.93 -21.29 -18.71
CA ALA A 312 -7.09 -20.96 -17.88
C ALA A 312 -6.70 -20.74 -16.42
N LEU A 313 -7.45 -19.86 -15.77
CA LEU A 313 -7.54 -19.73 -14.31
C LEU A 313 -8.89 -20.32 -13.88
N ILE A 314 -8.86 -21.34 -13.04
CA ILE A 314 -10.02 -22.18 -12.77
C ILE A 314 -10.20 -22.45 -11.27
N VAL A 315 -11.42 -22.83 -10.91
CA VAL A 315 -11.77 -23.43 -9.63
C VAL A 315 -12.22 -24.87 -9.86
N GLN A 316 -11.67 -25.80 -9.08
CA GLN A 316 -12.09 -27.20 -9.11
C GLN A 316 -11.83 -27.84 -7.75
N ASN A 317 -12.80 -28.55 -7.19
CA ASN A 317 -12.69 -29.21 -5.88
C ASN A 317 -12.20 -28.25 -4.77
N ASN A 318 -12.82 -27.07 -4.68
CA ASN A 318 -12.47 -26.02 -3.73
C ASN A 318 -11.02 -25.55 -3.79
N LYS A 319 -10.38 -25.66 -4.95
CA LYS A 319 -9.01 -25.26 -5.16
C LYS A 319 -8.93 -24.30 -6.33
N LEU A 320 -8.20 -23.21 -6.13
CA LEU A 320 -7.78 -22.34 -7.22
C LEU A 320 -6.64 -23.05 -7.97
N ARG A 321 -6.74 -23.17 -9.28
CA ARG A 321 -5.74 -23.80 -10.14
C ARG A 321 -5.55 -23.00 -11.42
N GLY A 322 -4.42 -23.23 -12.09
CA GLY A 322 -4.19 -22.72 -13.43
C GLY A 322 -3.47 -23.75 -14.29
N PHE A 323 -3.65 -23.64 -15.59
CA PHE A 323 -2.88 -24.40 -16.57
C PHE A 323 -2.53 -23.54 -17.78
N TYR A 324 -1.45 -23.93 -18.45
CA TYR A 324 -1.00 -23.38 -19.72
C TYR A 324 -0.54 -24.53 -20.60
N TYR A 325 -1.12 -24.64 -21.79
CA TYR A 325 -0.72 -25.55 -22.85
C TYR A 325 -0.15 -24.73 -24.01
N ARG A 326 1.07 -25.06 -24.45
CA ARG A 326 1.57 -24.64 -25.76
C ARG A 326 1.27 -25.70 -26.81
N THR A 327 1.46 -26.97 -26.44
CA THR A 327 1.07 -28.17 -27.18
C THR A 327 0.63 -29.24 -26.19
N LEU A 328 0.04 -30.35 -26.66
CA LEU A 328 -0.29 -31.50 -25.81
C LEU A 328 0.94 -32.11 -25.11
N ALA A 329 2.14 -31.92 -25.67
CA ALA A 329 3.40 -32.40 -25.11
C ALA A 329 4.17 -31.34 -24.29
N ASP A 330 3.74 -30.08 -24.35
CA ASP A 330 4.44 -28.94 -23.74
C ASP A 330 3.43 -28.09 -22.96
N TRP A 331 3.26 -28.48 -21.70
CA TRP A 331 2.24 -27.94 -20.80
C TRP A 331 2.80 -27.71 -19.40
N GLY A 332 2.18 -26.76 -18.69
CA GLY A 332 2.31 -26.58 -17.27
C GLY A 332 0.93 -26.67 -16.63
N MET A 333 0.80 -27.45 -15.55
CA MET A 333 -0.34 -27.38 -14.61
C MET A 333 0.18 -27.07 -13.21
N ASP A 334 -0.59 -26.29 -12.46
CA ASP A 334 -0.39 -26.18 -11.02
C ASP A 334 -0.73 -27.52 -10.34
N ILE A 335 0.30 -28.23 -9.90
CA ILE A 335 0.19 -29.50 -9.17
C ILE A 335 0.01 -29.29 -7.65
N ALA A 336 0.21 -28.07 -7.14
CA ALA A 336 0.21 -27.72 -5.72
C ALA A 336 -0.80 -26.59 -5.41
N SER A 337 -2.06 -26.85 -5.74
CA SER A 337 -3.16 -25.88 -5.59
C SER A 337 -3.47 -25.49 -4.14
N ALA A 338 -3.73 -24.21 -3.88
CA ALA A 338 -4.23 -23.72 -2.60
C ALA A 338 -5.71 -24.10 -2.40
N ARG A 339 -6.05 -24.68 -1.23
CA ARG A 339 -7.45 -24.86 -0.81
C ARG A 339 -8.08 -23.49 -0.54
N MET A 340 -9.25 -23.25 -1.09
CA MET A 340 -10.08 -22.07 -0.79
C MET A 340 -10.82 -22.29 0.53
N TRP A 341 -10.08 -22.40 1.64
CA TRP A 341 -10.52 -22.58 3.04
C TRP A 341 -11.49 -23.74 3.35
N PRO A 342 -11.44 -24.37 4.55
CA PRO A 342 -12.49 -25.24 5.03
C PRO A 342 -13.65 -24.41 5.61
N THR A 343 -14.89 -24.73 5.24
CA THR A 343 -16.04 -24.42 6.07
C THR A 343 -15.91 -25.25 7.35
N GLU A 344 -15.48 -24.66 8.46
CA GLU A 344 -15.72 -25.29 9.76
C GLU A 344 -17.23 -25.27 10.04
N PRO A 345 -17.87 -26.41 10.33
CA PRO A 345 -19.26 -26.42 10.76
C PRO A 345 -19.32 -25.79 12.16
N GLY A 346 -19.76 -24.53 12.24
CA GLY A 346 -19.95 -23.82 13.50
C GLY A 346 -19.56 -22.34 13.51
N ILE A 347 -18.91 -21.81 12.47
CA ILE A 347 -18.61 -20.37 12.38
C ILE A 347 -19.43 -19.74 11.25
N THR A 348 -20.63 -19.28 11.58
CA THR A 348 -21.39 -18.36 10.73
C THR A 348 -20.73 -16.98 10.82
N ARG A 349 -19.71 -16.70 10.01
CA ARG A 349 -19.29 -15.29 9.80
C ARG A 349 -20.26 -14.66 8.80
N GLN A 350 -21.42 -14.26 9.30
CA GLN A 350 -22.23 -13.26 8.61
C GLN A 350 -21.40 -11.99 8.52
N TRP A 351 -21.08 -11.56 7.30
CA TRP A 351 -20.76 -10.17 7.05
C TRP A 351 -22.06 -9.39 7.16
N SER A 352 -22.41 -8.93 8.36
CA SER A 352 -23.46 -7.94 8.53
C SER A 352 -22.86 -6.56 8.31
N TRP A 353 -23.19 -5.94 7.18
CA TRP A 353 -23.14 -4.49 7.08
C TRP A 353 -24.32 -3.94 7.89
N THR A 354 -24.07 -3.40 9.06
CA THR A 354 -25.00 -2.47 9.71
C THR A 354 -24.43 -1.08 9.58
N THR A 355 -24.95 -0.33 8.60
CA THR A 355 -24.87 1.13 8.63
C THR A 355 -25.76 1.61 9.76
N ARG A 356 -25.19 1.99 10.89
CA ARG A 356 -25.73 3.09 11.69
C ARG A 356 -24.58 3.97 12.13
N ALA A 357 -24.68 5.22 11.72
CA ALA A 357 -24.05 6.33 12.39
C ALA A 357 -24.48 6.31 13.87
N GLU A 358 -23.61 6.87 14.70
CA GLU A 358 -23.84 7.23 16.10
C GLU A 358 -23.48 6.14 17.13
N ASP A 359 -22.57 6.55 18.01
CA ASP A 359 -22.22 6.02 19.34
C ASP A 359 -21.12 4.96 19.51
N CYS A 360 -19.96 5.47 19.93
CA CYS A 360 -19.01 4.79 20.79
C CYS A 360 -19.68 4.38 22.13
N SER A 361 -19.80 3.08 22.41
CA SER A 361 -19.61 2.54 23.76
C SER A 361 -19.54 1.02 23.74
N TRP A 362 -18.60 0.48 24.52
CA TRP A 362 -18.44 -0.96 24.74
C TRP A 362 -19.34 -1.42 25.90
N THR A 363 -20.15 -2.45 25.67
CA THR A 363 -20.63 -3.36 26.72
C THR A 363 -20.74 -4.78 26.14
N GLU A 364 -19.98 -5.72 26.71
CA GLU A 364 -20.17 -7.15 26.45
C GLU A 364 -21.44 -7.61 27.19
N SER A 365 -22.42 -8.14 26.46
CA SER A 365 -23.51 -8.92 27.05
C SER A 365 -23.56 -10.29 26.37
N TRP A 366 -23.46 -11.35 27.18
CA TRP A 366 -23.65 -12.72 26.75
C TRP A 366 -25.10 -13.13 27.00
N SER A 367 -25.78 -13.64 25.97
CA SER A 367 -27.10 -14.25 26.10
C SER A 367 -27.09 -15.71 25.61
N GLY A 368 -27.59 -16.62 26.46
CA GLY A 368 -28.18 -17.89 26.03
C GLY A 368 -27.58 -19.21 26.55
N ARG A 369 -27.90 -19.60 27.80
CA ARG A 369 -28.47 -20.92 28.12
C ARG A 369 -29.22 -20.90 29.46
N THR A 370 -30.39 -21.53 29.44
CA THR A 370 -31.48 -21.54 30.44
C THR A 370 -31.20 -22.40 31.71
N PRO A 371 -32.00 -22.25 32.78
CA PRO A 371 -31.60 -22.51 34.17
C PRO A 371 -31.94 -23.93 34.69
N GLY A 372 -31.06 -24.47 35.55
CA GLY A 372 -31.35 -25.60 36.43
C GLY A 372 -30.95 -25.28 37.88
N ARG A 373 -31.94 -25.29 38.78
CA ARG A 373 -31.81 -25.31 40.27
C ARG A 373 -30.96 -26.50 40.74
N ALA A 374 -30.26 -26.53 41.88
CA ALA A 374 -29.86 -25.56 42.88
C ALA A 374 -28.85 -26.21 43.88
N ARG A 375 -27.94 -25.37 44.41
CA ARG A 375 -27.43 -25.33 45.80
C ARG A 375 -26.25 -26.22 46.27
N PRO A 376 -25.50 -25.80 47.33
CA PRO A 376 -24.16 -25.19 47.17
C PRO A 376 -23.07 -25.86 48.05
N ALA A 377 -21.79 -25.48 47.91
CA ALA A 377 -20.91 -25.08 49.04
C ALA A 377 -19.44 -24.81 48.63
N ARG A 378 -18.83 -23.89 49.39
CA ARG A 378 -17.40 -23.64 49.68
C ARG A 378 -16.57 -22.73 48.73
N ARG A 379 -16.51 -21.45 49.12
CA ARG A 379 -15.28 -20.63 49.21
C ARG A 379 -14.61 -20.88 50.59
N PRO A 380 -13.39 -20.39 50.92
CA PRO A 380 -12.48 -19.50 50.17
C PRO A 380 -11.00 -19.97 50.14
N ALA A 381 -10.19 -19.36 49.26
CA ALA A 381 -8.83 -18.97 49.62
C ALA A 381 -8.46 -17.71 48.84
N SER A 382 -8.02 -16.71 49.58
CA SER A 382 -7.72 -15.34 49.18
C SER A 382 -6.22 -15.05 49.27
N ASN A 383 -5.76 -14.15 48.39
CA ASN A 383 -4.56 -13.29 48.44
C ASN A 383 -3.21 -13.89 48.00
N PRO A 384 -2.25 -13.04 47.56
CA PRO A 384 -2.38 -11.82 46.74
C PRO A 384 -1.30 -11.73 45.63
N CYS A 385 -1.36 -10.65 44.84
CA CYS A 385 -0.41 -10.24 43.79
C CYS A 385 1.07 -10.39 44.15
N ARG A 386 1.87 -10.85 43.17
CA ARG A 386 3.24 -10.34 42.96
C ARG A 386 3.50 -10.20 41.46
N SER A 387 3.85 -8.99 41.07
CA SER A 387 4.30 -8.56 39.76
C SER A 387 5.62 -9.23 39.39
N VAL A 388 5.71 -9.76 38.17
CA VAL A 388 6.97 -9.86 37.43
C VAL A 388 6.68 -9.48 35.98
N VAL A 389 7.15 -8.29 35.63
CA VAL A 389 7.32 -7.82 34.26
C VAL A 389 8.36 -8.72 33.59
N THR A 390 8.03 -9.33 32.45
CA THR A 390 9.03 -9.71 31.46
C THR A 390 8.53 -9.37 30.06
N THR A 391 9.29 -8.46 29.45
CA THR A 391 9.25 -7.99 28.08
C THR A 391 9.57 -9.11 27.09
N THR A 392 8.85 -9.19 25.95
CA THR A 392 9.37 -9.80 24.72
C THR A 392 8.77 -9.11 23.48
N THR A 393 9.62 -9.00 22.46
CA THR A 393 9.65 -8.10 21.29
C THR A 393 8.73 -8.45 20.12
N PRO A 394 8.42 -7.48 19.23
CA PRO A 394 7.78 -7.71 17.92
C PRO A 394 8.83 -7.93 16.83
N ASN A 395 8.63 -8.92 15.93
CA ASN A 395 9.26 -8.96 14.59
C ASN A 395 8.73 -10.12 13.74
N ALA A 396 8.20 -9.82 12.55
CA ALA A 396 8.49 -10.52 11.28
C ALA A 396 7.67 -9.92 10.13
N SER A 397 8.27 -8.99 9.40
CA SER A 397 7.88 -8.57 8.04
C SER A 397 8.59 -9.47 7.02
N SER A 398 7.97 -9.77 5.88
CA SER A 398 8.67 -10.38 4.74
C SER A 398 8.06 -9.90 3.41
N ALA A 399 8.88 -9.23 2.61
CA ALA A 399 8.71 -9.04 1.17
C ALA A 399 9.78 -9.89 0.46
N LEU A 400 9.45 -10.56 -0.64
CA LEU A 400 10.44 -11.22 -1.50
C LEU A 400 9.97 -11.22 -2.97
N TRP A 401 10.84 -10.77 -3.87
CA TRP A 401 10.75 -10.91 -5.33
C TRP A 401 11.65 -12.07 -5.80
N MET A 402 11.36 -12.67 -6.97
CA MET A 402 12.35 -13.48 -7.70
C MET A 402 12.44 -13.11 -9.18
N ILE A 403 13.69 -12.87 -9.62
CA ILE A 403 14.22 -12.91 -10.98
C ILE A 403 14.73 -14.33 -11.24
N SER A 404 14.50 -14.88 -12.43
CA SER A 404 14.94 -16.25 -12.80
C SER A 404 16.40 -16.29 -13.25
N ARG A 405 17.13 -17.36 -12.89
CA ARG A 405 18.25 -17.90 -13.70
C ARG A 405 18.43 -19.39 -13.47
N SER A 406 18.79 -20.05 -14.56
CA SER A 406 18.86 -21.48 -14.86
C SER A 406 20.10 -22.21 -14.31
N GLY A 407 19.98 -23.49 -13.94
CA GLY A 407 21.14 -24.40 -13.81
C GLY A 407 20.92 -25.71 -13.03
N THR A 408 20.91 -26.81 -13.77
CA THR A 408 20.99 -28.27 -13.48
C THR A 408 21.72 -28.81 -12.22
N ALA A 409 20.99 -29.58 -11.36
CA ALA A 409 21.21 -30.95 -10.76
C ALA A 409 22.60 -31.47 -10.26
N PRO A 410 22.73 -32.60 -9.46
CA PRO A 410 21.85 -33.29 -8.47
C PRO A 410 22.52 -33.91 -7.18
N SER A 411 21.66 -34.40 -6.25
CA SER A 411 21.73 -35.68 -5.46
C SER A 411 22.21 -35.76 -3.97
N ARG A 412 21.26 -36.13 -3.06
CA ARG A 412 21.22 -37.31 -2.12
C ARG A 412 20.57 -37.02 -0.74
N PRO A 413 19.83 -37.99 -0.14
CA PRO A 413 19.04 -37.78 1.09
C PRO A 413 19.73 -38.29 2.37
N LYS A 414 19.50 -37.64 3.52
CA LYS A 414 19.76 -38.22 4.85
C LYS A 414 18.56 -38.03 5.80
N LYS A 415 18.16 -39.14 6.42
CA LYS A 415 17.11 -39.29 7.45
C LYS A 415 17.54 -38.62 8.77
N PHE A 416 16.60 -38.02 9.50
CA PHE A 416 16.62 -37.93 10.96
C PHE A 416 15.18 -37.97 11.54
N ARG A 417 15.03 -38.58 12.72
CA ARG A 417 13.77 -38.91 13.39
C ARG A 417 13.74 -38.32 14.81
N ARG A 418 12.53 -37.95 15.29
CA ARG A 418 12.08 -37.52 16.65
C ARG A 418 12.47 -36.08 17.04
N SER A 419 11.68 -35.27 17.77
CA SER A 419 10.67 -35.51 18.83
C SER A 419 9.67 -34.32 18.97
N ARG A 420 8.61 -34.52 19.79
CA ARG A 420 7.58 -33.55 20.23
C ARG A 420 8.15 -32.41 21.08
N ILE A 421 7.61 -31.18 20.94
CA ILE A 421 7.24 -30.20 22.00
C ILE A 421 6.23 -29.19 21.41
N ALA A 422 5.34 -28.68 22.27
CA ALA A 422 4.15 -27.89 21.96
C ALA A 422 4.35 -26.36 21.94
N ARG A 423 3.34 -25.69 21.34
CA ARG A 423 2.97 -24.26 21.33
C ARG A 423 3.85 -23.27 20.56
N SER A 424 3.25 -22.68 19.51
CA SER A 424 3.62 -21.38 18.97
C SER A 424 2.35 -20.66 18.45
N PRO A 425 2.14 -19.36 18.76
CA PRO A 425 1.07 -18.56 18.16
C PRO A 425 1.55 -18.07 16.79
N ALA A 426 1.06 -18.69 15.71
CA ALA A 426 1.46 -18.28 14.36
C ALA A 426 0.70 -17.01 13.92
N PRO A 427 1.39 -16.01 13.34
CA PRO A 427 0.76 -14.85 12.74
C PRO A 427 -0.04 -15.25 11.50
N ARG A 428 -1.13 -14.51 11.25
CA ARG A 428 -2.07 -14.74 10.14
C ARG A 428 -1.33 -14.66 8.80
N ARG A 429 -1.20 -15.80 8.11
CA ARG A 429 -0.60 -15.86 6.78
C ARG A 429 -1.60 -15.37 5.73
N ILE A 430 -1.21 -14.37 4.95
CA ILE A 430 -1.68 -14.22 3.58
C ILE A 430 -1.01 -15.35 2.78
N CYS A 431 -1.79 -16.27 2.24
CA CYS A 431 -1.27 -17.32 1.37
C CYS A 431 -0.95 -16.72 -0.01
N TRP A 432 0.34 -16.62 -0.34
CA TRP A 432 0.79 -16.43 -1.71
C TRP A 432 1.06 -17.79 -2.35
N LEU A 433 0.52 -18.01 -3.55
CA LEU A 433 0.83 -19.18 -4.37
C LEU A 433 2.22 -18.99 -4.98
N THR A 434 3.17 -19.83 -4.57
CA THR A 434 4.40 -20.08 -5.33
C THR A 434 4.34 -21.53 -5.77
N GLY A 435 4.02 -21.74 -7.04
CA GLY A 435 4.07 -23.06 -7.67
C GLY A 435 5.25 -23.08 -8.64
N GLU A 436 6.17 -24.03 -8.46
CA GLU A 436 7.12 -24.37 -9.51
C GLU A 436 6.42 -25.27 -10.52
N TRP A 437 6.41 -24.86 -11.78
CA TRP A 437 5.98 -25.73 -12.88
C TRP A 437 7.10 -26.75 -13.12
N THR A 438 6.84 -28.02 -12.82
CA THR A 438 7.76 -29.11 -13.14
C THR A 438 7.17 -29.98 -14.23
N LYS A 439 8.01 -30.32 -15.22
CA LYS A 439 7.68 -31.27 -16.28
C LYS A 439 7.46 -32.64 -15.63
N VAL A 440 6.25 -33.19 -15.73
CA VAL A 440 5.95 -34.54 -15.24
C VAL A 440 6.59 -35.53 -16.23
N PRO A 441 7.42 -36.50 -15.79
CA PRO A 441 7.92 -37.53 -16.68
C PRO A 441 6.78 -38.46 -17.10
N GLU A 442 6.72 -38.78 -18.39
CA GLU A 442 5.85 -39.83 -18.91
C GLU A 442 6.27 -41.17 -18.27
N THR A 443 5.34 -41.81 -17.57
CA THR A 443 5.42 -43.26 -17.31
C THR A 443 4.36 -43.96 -18.16
N PRO A 444 4.65 -45.18 -18.66
CA PRO A 444 4.02 -45.76 -19.85
C PRO A 444 2.50 -45.94 -19.77
#